data_AF-A0A0R1EQE9-F1
#
_entry.id   AF-A0A0R1EQE9-F1
#
_cell.length_a   1.000
_cell.length_b   1.000
_cell.length_c   1.000
_cell.angle_alpha   90.00
_cell.angle_beta   90.00
_cell.angle_gamma   90.00
#
_symmetry.space_group_name_H-M   'P 1'
#
loop_
_entity.id
_entity.type
_entity.pdbx_description
1 polymer ?
#
loop_
_entity_poly.entity_id
_entity_poly.type
_entity_poly.pdbx_seq_one_letter_code
_entity_poly.pdbx_strand_id
1 'polypeptide(L)'
;MPEGYYYVKELDAGEKHDLNTTMYGFHFHTTDNEKIKHIDLNDSKVINNKLHENELSLKKINEVATLVSGKGYSYAITGNAAGAIFELLDADKKVIQTITVGKDSIGSIKHLPVGTFYLRESKPSATNLVLSKETLKLVSTKDGVTVFDSKDKQIGETKADTKKPTIAFELTNELIKDTGELTKTDVSTGKRLPNTSIRILDENGKTVVSGRTDKNGVFSFGNLPAGKYSFQEYDAPKGYEISEALVPFEITKNGEIVKAVMTDKQTPKPGLPQTGNATSGWLIVIGMVLLLGVLAATVVISGAKKKDGK
;
A
#
# COMPACT_ATOMS: atom_id res chain seq x y z
N MET A 1 -66.30 -27.67 -21.42
CA MET A 1 -65.40 -27.70 -22.59
C MET A 1 -65.86 -28.81 -23.54
N PRO A 2 -65.54 -28.79 -24.84
CA PRO A 2 -65.76 -29.96 -25.70
C PRO A 2 -65.04 -31.20 -25.17
N GLU A 3 -65.52 -32.40 -25.52
CA GLU A 3 -64.83 -33.63 -25.15
C GLU A 3 -63.46 -33.70 -25.81
N GLY A 4 -62.44 -34.08 -25.04
CA GLY A 4 -61.08 -34.20 -25.54
C GLY A 4 -59.99 -34.08 -24.48
N TYR A 5 -58.74 -34.18 -24.95
CA TYR A 5 -57.55 -33.99 -24.14
C TYR A 5 -57.08 -32.54 -24.23
N TYR A 6 -56.82 -31.94 -23.07
CA TYR A 6 -56.35 -30.57 -22.91
C TYR A 6 -55.08 -30.57 -22.07
N TYR A 7 -54.41 -29.42 -22.04
CA TYR A 7 -53.27 -29.19 -21.17
C TYR A 7 -53.35 -27.82 -20.52
N VAL A 8 -52.80 -27.71 -19.32
CA VAL A 8 -52.49 -26.45 -18.68
C VAL A 8 -50.98 -26.24 -18.75
N LYS A 9 -50.56 -25.04 -19.14
CA LYS A 9 -49.17 -24.60 -19.19
C LYS A 9 -49.07 -23.24 -18.53
N GLU A 10 -48.01 -23.02 -17.75
CA GLU A 10 -47.71 -21.70 -17.24
C GLU A 10 -47.28 -20.76 -18.37
N LEU A 11 -47.81 -19.53 -18.36
CA LEU A 11 -47.47 -18.50 -19.35
C LEU A 11 -46.58 -17.41 -18.75
N ASP A 12 -46.63 -17.22 -17.43
CA ASP A 12 -45.86 -16.21 -16.70
C ASP A 12 -45.59 -16.71 -15.27
N ALA A 13 -44.32 -16.67 -14.86
CA ALA A 13 -43.85 -17.03 -13.51
C ALA A 13 -43.53 -15.80 -12.64
N GLY A 14 -43.94 -14.61 -13.09
CA GLY A 14 -43.69 -13.32 -12.46
C GLY A 14 -42.23 -12.89 -12.60
N GLU A 15 -41.81 -11.88 -11.84
CA GLU A 15 -40.46 -11.29 -11.99
C GLU A 15 -39.34 -12.15 -11.38
N LYS A 16 -39.67 -13.09 -10.49
CA LYS A 16 -38.67 -13.74 -9.64
C LYS A 16 -38.40 -15.20 -9.93
N HIS A 17 -39.33 -15.91 -10.56
CA HIS A 17 -39.23 -17.36 -10.74
C HIS A 17 -39.08 -17.74 -12.21
N ASP A 18 -38.39 -18.83 -12.49
CA ASP A 18 -38.28 -19.41 -13.82
C ASP A 18 -39.63 -19.94 -14.29
N LEU A 19 -39.91 -19.77 -15.58
CA LEU A 19 -41.13 -20.28 -16.21
C LEU A 19 -41.12 -21.82 -16.20
N ASN A 20 -42.14 -22.44 -15.60
CA ASN A 20 -42.33 -23.88 -15.67
C ASN A 20 -42.93 -24.26 -17.02
N THR A 21 -42.12 -24.84 -17.90
CA THR A 21 -42.56 -25.24 -19.25
C THR A 21 -43.31 -26.56 -19.31
N THR A 22 -43.45 -27.26 -18.17
CA THR A 22 -44.18 -28.54 -18.07
C THR A 22 -45.64 -28.34 -18.44
N MET A 23 -46.17 -29.22 -19.28
CA MET A 23 -47.57 -29.24 -19.67
C MET A 23 -48.29 -30.31 -18.86
N TYR A 24 -49.34 -29.92 -18.13
CA TYR A 24 -50.14 -30.84 -17.34
C TYR A 24 -51.42 -31.19 -18.11
N GLY A 25 -51.48 -32.43 -18.59
CA GLY A 25 -52.61 -32.92 -19.37
C GLY A 25 -53.81 -33.30 -18.50
N PHE A 26 -55.01 -33.08 -19.01
CA PHE A 26 -56.25 -33.61 -18.45
C PHE A 26 -57.22 -34.00 -19.58
N HIS A 27 -58.08 -34.98 -19.33
CA HIS A 27 -59.17 -35.31 -20.24
C HIS A 27 -60.47 -34.69 -19.73
N PHE A 28 -61.23 -34.08 -20.63
CA PHE A 28 -62.55 -33.52 -20.34
C PHE A 28 -63.59 -34.33 -21.09
N HIS A 29 -64.54 -34.93 -20.37
CA HIS A 29 -65.63 -35.68 -20.99
C HIS A 29 -66.85 -34.79 -21.20
N THR A 30 -67.72 -35.14 -22.16
CA THR A 30 -68.98 -34.41 -22.38
C THR A 30 -69.85 -34.31 -21.11
N THR A 31 -69.87 -35.37 -20.29
CA THR A 31 -70.61 -35.44 -19.01
C THR A 31 -70.05 -34.51 -17.92
N ASP A 32 -68.82 -34.02 -18.06
CA ASP A 32 -68.25 -33.06 -17.11
C ASP A 32 -68.88 -31.66 -17.23
N ASN A 33 -69.66 -31.37 -18.29
CA ASN A 33 -70.35 -30.08 -18.45
C ASN A 33 -71.60 -29.93 -17.57
N GLU A 34 -72.07 -31.00 -16.93
CA GLU A 34 -73.30 -30.98 -16.13
C GLU A 34 -73.10 -30.39 -14.72
N LYS A 35 -71.84 -30.17 -14.31
CA LYS A 35 -71.47 -29.64 -12.98
C LYS A 35 -70.13 -28.91 -13.01
N ILE A 36 -69.79 -28.23 -11.91
CA ILE A 36 -68.43 -27.70 -11.72
C ILE A 36 -67.47 -28.89 -11.62
N LYS A 37 -66.56 -28.99 -12.58
CA LYS A 37 -65.49 -30.00 -12.61
C LYS A 37 -64.20 -29.41 -12.06
N HIS A 38 -63.70 -29.97 -10.97
CA HIS A 38 -62.33 -29.74 -10.52
C HIS A 38 -61.38 -30.56 -11.39
N ILE A 39 -60.33 -29.90 -11.90
CA ILE A 39 -59.29 -30.53 -12.72
C ILE A 39 -58.09 -30.77 -11.81
N ASP A 40 -57.81 -32.02 -11.52
CA ASP A 40 -56.63 -32.42 -10.77
C ASP A 40 -55.42 -32.43 -11.72
N LEU A 41 -54.51 -31.48 -11.50
CA LEU A 41 -53.26 -31.40 -12.25
C LEU A 41 -52.14 -32.07 -11.44
N ASN A 42 -51.12 -32.59 -12.14
CA ASN A 42 -49.89 -33.11 -11.53
C ASN A 42 -50.12 -34.18 -10.45
N ASP A 43 -51.11 -35.06 -10.64
CA ASP A 43 -51.51 -36.07 -9.65
C ASP A 43 -51.79 -35.48 -8.25
N SER A 44 -52.38 -34.27 -8.20
CA SER A 44 -52.61 -33.50 -6.97
C SER A 44 -51.35 -33.11 -6.19
N LYS A 45 -50.16 -33.24 -6.77
CA LYS A 45 -48.91 -32.75 -6.18
C LYS A 45 -48.75 -31.25 -6.44
N VAL A 46 -48.16 -30.55 -5.47
CA VAL A 46 -47.87 -29.11 -5.57
C VAL A 46 -46.99 -28.83 -6.79
N ILE A 47 -47.38 -27.82 -7.58
CA ILE A 47 -46.59 -27.28 -8.68
C ILE A 47 -45.87 -26.04 -8.14
N ASN A 48 -44.55 -26.13 -7.99
CA ASN A 48 -43.71 -25.03 -7.50
C ASN A 48 -42.88 -24.46 -8.65
N ASN A 49 -42.77 -23.14 -8.71
CA ASN A 49 -41.79 -22.50 -9.59
C ASN A 49 -40.44 -22.41 -8.89
N LYS A 50 -39.40 -22.49 -9.68
CA LYS A 50 -38.02 -22.36 -9.20
C LYS A 50 -37.67 -20.88 -9.13
N LEU A 51 -37.07 -20.43 -8.01
CA LEU A 51 -36.53 -19.08 -7.92
C LEU A 51 -35.42 -18.91 -8.96
N HIS A 52 -35.45 -17.80 -9.71
CA HIS A 52 -34.40 -17.48 -10.66
C HIS A 52 -33.13 -17.09 -9.90
N GLU A 53 -32.01 -17.70 -10.30
CA GLU A 53 -30.69 -17.49 -9.70
C GLU A 53 -29.68 -17.15 -10.79
N ASN A 54 -28.82 -16.20 -10.46
CA ASN A 54 -27.70 -15.78 -11.29
C ASN A 54 -26.36 -16.26 -10.72
N GLU A 55 -25.34 -16.21 -11.57
CA GLU A 55 -23.94 -16.33 -11.19
C GLU A 55 -23.19 -15.08 -11.63
N LEU A 56 -22.20 -14.68 -10.83
CA LEU A 56 -21.38 -13.49 -11.06
C LEU A 56 -19.95 -13.78 -10.63
N SER A 57 -18.99 -13.46 -11.49
CA SER A 57 -17.58 -13.48 -11.14
C SER A 57 -17.01 -12.06 -11.12
N LEU A 58 -16.14 -11.80 -10.15
CA LEU A 58 -15.35 -10.57 -10.04
C LEU A 58 -13.87 -10.93 -10.09
N LYS A 59 -13.06 -10.01 -10.61
CA LYS A 59 -11.61 -10.15 -10.55
C LYS A 59 -11.05 -9.20 -9.52
N LYS A 60 -10.20 -9.72 -8.65
CA LYS A 60 -9.60 -8.99 -7.54
C LYS A 60 -8.10 -8.97 -7.71
N ILE A 61 -7.51 -7.79 -7.78
CA ILE A 61 -6.07 -7.60 -7.95
C ILE A 61 -5.51 -6.70 -6.85
N ASN A 62 -4.20 -6.70 -6.69
CA ASN A 62 -3.51 -5.90 -5.70
C ASN A 62 -2.46 -5.00 -6.34
N GLU A 63 -2.15 -3.90 -5.68
CA GLU A 63 -0.92 -3.16 -5.93
C GLU A 63 0.29 -3.99 -5.50
N VAL A 64 1.36 -3.93 -6.30
CA VAL A 64 2.65 -4.55 -6.02
C VAL A 64 3.71 -3.47 -6.06
N ALA A 65 4.62 -3.49 -5.08
CA ALA A 65 5.80 -2.64 -5.04
C ALA A 65 7.02 -3.41 -5.55
N THR A 66 7.74 -2.85 -6.52
CA THR A 66 9.00 -3.40 -7.04
C THR A 66 10.12 -2.41 -6.73
N LEU A 67 11.14 -2.87 -6.01
CA LEU A 67 12.29 -2.03 -5.70
C LEU A 67 13.16 -1.83 -6.95
N VAL A 68 13.24 -0.61 -7.43
CA VAL A 68 14.10 -0.18 -8.53
C VAL A 68 15.38 0.39 -7.94
N SER A 69 16.51 -0.26 -8.26
CA SER A 69 17.82 0.13 -7.72
C SER A 69 18.13 1.61 -7.97
N GLY A 70 18.44 2.33 -6.89
CA GLY A 70 18.74 3.78 -6.93
C GLY A 70 17.54 4.70 -7.19
N LYS A 71 16.32 4.17 -7.35
CA LYS A 71 15.10 4.97 -7.66
C LYS A 71 13.94 4.74 -6.70
N GLY A 72 14.11 3.88 -5.69
CA GLY A 72 13.04 3.52 -4.77
C GLY A 72 12.06 2.52 -5.36
N TYR A 73 10.81 2.54 -4.91
CA TYR A 73 9.80 1.57 -5.34
C TYR A 73 8.98 2.09 -6.53
N SER A 74 8.69 1.20 -7.48
CA SER A 74 7.65 1.39 -8.49
C SER A 74 6.41 0.56 -8.13
N TYR A 75 5.23 1.09 -8.43
CA TYR A 75 3.94 0.49 -8.06
C TYR A 75 3.14 0.10 -9.29
N ALA A 76 2.51 -1.07 -9.27
CA ALA A 76 1.65 -1.56 -10.35
C ALA A 76 0.47 -2.36 -9.82
N ILE A 77 -0.70 -2.20 -10.44
CA ILE A 77 -1.91 -2.97 -10.11
C ILE A 77 -1.92 -4.27 -10.92
N THR A 78 -1.13 -5.25 -10.49
CA THR A 78 -1.00 -6.55 -11.17
C THR A 78 -0.85 -7.73 -10.20
N GLY A 79 -0.95 -7.47 -8.90
CA GLY A 79 -0.73 -8.45 -7.85
C GLY A 79 -1.85 -9.46 -7.75
N ASN A 80 -1.48 -10.70 -7.44
CA ASN A 80 -2.44 -11.75 -7.12
C ASN A 80 -3.16 -11.43 -5.80
N ALA A 81 -4.48 -11.58 -5.76
CA ALA A 81 -5.30 -11.38 -4.56
C ALA A 81 -5.96 -12.65 -4.02
N ALA A 82 -5.40 -13.82 -4.32
CA ALA A 82 -5.84 -15.08 -3.76
C ALA A 82 -5.91 -15.03 -2.23
N GLY A 83 -7.01 -15.53 -1.67
CA GLY A 83 -7.26 -15.54 -0.23
C GLY A 83 -7.88 -14.25 0.32
N ALA A 84 -8.09 -13.22 -0.52
CA ALA A 84 -8.99 -12.12 -0.14
C ALA A 84 -10.41 -12.67 0.08
N ILE A 85 -11.13 -12.10 1.04
CA ILE A 85 -12.45 -12.53 1.46
C ILE A 85 -13.44 -11.39 1.29
N PHE A 86 -14.55 -11.69 0.64
CA PHE A 86 -15.71 -10.82 0.49
C PHE A 86 -16.92 -11.41 1.22
N GLU A 87 -17.77 -10.54 1.72
CA GLU A 87 -19.06 -10.88 2.29
C GLU A 87 -20.15 -10.35 1.37
N LEU A 88 -21.08 -11.23 1.00
CA LEU A 88 -22.34 -10.86 0.36
C LEU A 88 -23.39 -10.73 1.44
N LEU A 89 -24.08 -9.59 1.45
CA LEU A 89 -25.13 -9.25 2.39
C LEU A 89 -26.45 -9.06 1.67
N ASP A 90 -27.55 -9.41 2.33
CA ASP A 90 -28.90 -9.11 1.87
C ASP A 90 -29.30 -7.64 2.09
N ALA A 91 -30.57 -7.33 1.77
CA ALA A 91 -31.14 -6.00 1.94
C ALA A 91 -31.08 -5.49 3.40
N ASP A 92 -31.19 -6.40 4.36
CA ASP A 92 -31.16 -6.13 5.80
C ASP A 92 -29.72 -6.10 6.36
N LYS A 93 -28.72 -6.16 5.48
CA LYS A 93 -27.29 -6.17 5.82
C LYS A 93 -26.87 -7.39 6.64
N LYS A 94 -27.59 -8.50 6.52
CA LYS A 94 -27.16 -9.79 7.08
C LYS A 94 -26.25 -10.48 6.06
N VAL A 95 -25.14 -11.04 6.53
CA VAL A 95 -24.25 -11.85 5.70
C VAL A 95 -24.95 -13.13 5.29
N ILE A 96 -25.04 -13.38 3.99
CA ILE A 96 -25.69 -14.57 3.40
C ILE A 96 -24.69 -15.50 2.68
N GLN A 97 -23.53 -14.98 2.27
CA GLN A 97 -22.48 -15.77 1.64
C GLN A 97 -21.10 -15.12 1.88
N THR A 98 -20.07 -15.96 1.94
CA THR A 98 -18.67 -15.54 1.96
C THR A 98 -17.98 -16.03 0.70
N ILE A 99 -17.24 -15.14 0.03
CA ILE A 99 -16.56 -15.41 -1.23
C ILE A 99 -15.06 -15.28 -1.00
N THR A 100 -14.33 -16.35 -1.27
CA THR A 100 -12.87 -16.35 -1.21
C THR A 100 -12.30 -16.26 -2.62
N VAL A 101 -11.39 -15.32 -2.85
CA VAL A 101 -10.72 -15.14 -4.14
C VAL A 101 -9.72 -16.27 -4.39
N GLY A 102 -9.80 -16.87 -5.58
CA GLY A 102 -8.95 -17.98 -6.02
C GLY A 102 -7.54 -17.56 -6.46
N LYS A 103 -6.70 -18.54 -6.82
CA LYS A 103 -5.32 -18.34 -7.30
C LYS A 103 -5.24 -17.58 -8.63
N ASP A 104 -6.29 -17.64 -9.41
CA ASP A 104 -6.53 -16.91 -10.66
C ASP A 104 -7.00 -15.46 -10.41
N SER A 105 -7.09 -15.04 -9.15
CA SER A 105 -7.60 -13.73 -8.75
C SER A 105 -9.10 -13.54 -9.04
N ILE A 106 -9.88 -14.63 -9.12
CA ILE A 106 -11.32 -14.59 -9.35
C ILE A 106 -12.08 -14.96 -8.07
N GLY A 107 -13.09 -14.15 -7.72
CA GLY A 107 -14.13 -14.48 -6.76
C GLY A 107 -15.44 -14.78 -7.49
N SER A 108 -16.16 -15.83 -7.08
CA SER A 108 -17.44 -16.21 -7.72
C SER A 108 -18.58 -16.26 -6.71
N ILE A 109 -19.67 -15.59 -7.05
CA ILE A 109 -20.95 -15.62 -6.35
C ILE A 109 -21.86 -16.55 -7.14
N LYS A 110 -22.19 -17.69 -6.54
CA LYS A 110 -23.10 -18.69 -7.12
C LYS A 110 -24.45 -18.65 -6.42
N HIS A 111 -25.50 -19.03 -7.14
CA HIS A 111 -26.86 -19.11 -6.61
C HIS A 111 -27.34 -17.75 -6.07
N LEU A 112 -27.07 -16.66 -6.79
CA LEU A 112 -27.52 -15.33 -6.40
C LEU A 112 -28.98 -15.16 -6.82
N PRO A 113 -29.95 -15.21 -5.88
CA PRO A 113 -31.34 -15.06 -6.28
C PRO A 113 -31.61 -13.64 -6.82
N VAL A 114 -32.74 -13.47 -7.47
CA VAL A 114 -33.21 -12.12 -7.81
C VAL A 114 -33.42 -11.26 -6.56
N GLY A 115 -33.02 -9.99 -6.62
CA GLY A 115 -33.08 -9.08 -5.49
C GLY A 115 -31.93 -8.08 -5.47
N THR A 116 -31.84 -7.35 -4.35
CA THR A 116 -30.76 -6.38 -4.11
C THR A 116 -29.86 -6.88 -2.99
N PHE A 117 -28.55 -6.84 -3.23
CA PHE A 117 -27.51 -7.34 -2.33
C PHE A 117 -26.37 -6.33 -2.23
N TYR A 118 -25.51 -6.56 -1.25
CA TYR A 118 -24.34 -5.73 -1.03
C TYR A 118 -23.10 -6.60 -0.91
N LEU A 119 -22.02 -6.20 -1.58
CA LEU A 119 -20.75 -6.90 -1.53
C LEU A 119 -19.70 -5.98 -0.90
N ARG A 120 -19.00 -6.47 0.11
CA ARG A 120 -17.86 -5.75 0.71
C ARG A 120 -16.68 -6.68 0.92
N GLU A 121 -15.47 -6.13 0.84
CA GLU A 121 -14.28 -6.86 1.29
C GLU A 121 -14.30 -6.91 2.82
N SER A 122 -14.13 -8.10 3.40
CA SER A 122 -14.01 -8.27 4.86
C SER A 122 -12.57 -8.55 5.28
N LYS A 123 -11.74 -9.07 4.35
CA LYS A 123 -10.33 -9.34 4.60
C LYS A 123 -9.51 -9.23 3.31
N PRO A 124 -8.46 -8.40 3.27
CA PRO A 124 -7.54 -8.40 2.13
C PRO A 124 -6.74 -9.70 2.08
N SER A 125 -6.15 -10.00 0.92
CA SER A 125 -5.34 -11.22 0.75
C SER A 125 -4.03 -11.22 1.55
N ALA A 126 -3.56 -10.05 2.00
CA ALA A 126 -2.32 -9.90 2.76
C ALA A 126 -2.44 -8.74 3.77
N THR A 127 -1.62 -8.79 4.83
CA THR A 127 -1.66 -7.82 5.94
C THR A 127 -1.05 -6.46 5.60
N ASN A 128 -0.24 -6.39 4.54
CA ASN A 128 0.37 -5.16 4.03
C ASN A 128 -0.52 -4.40 3.03
N LEU A 129 -1.79 -4.80 2.87
CA LEU A 129 -2.75 -4.17 1.98
C LEU A 129 -3.79 -3.39 2.78
N VAL A 130 -4.25 -2.28 2.21
CA VAL A 130 -5.34 -1.49 2.77
C VAL A 130 -6.66 -2.22 2.53
N LEU A 131 -7.41 -2.56 3.58
CA LEU A 131 -8.76 -3.11 3.45
C LEU A 131 -9.69 -2.10 2.73
N SER A 132 -10.38 -2.53 1.68
CA SER A 132 -11.36 -1.69 1.01
C SER A 132 -12.55 -1.42 1.93
N LYS A 133 -12.92 -0.14 2.06
CA LYS A 133 -14.14 0.29 2.77
C LYS A 133 -15.36 0.37 1.85
N GLU A 134 -15.17 0.08 0.57
CA GLU A 134 -16.23 0.15 -0.42
C GLU A 134 -17.27 -0.95 -0.19
N THR A 135 -18.54 -0.59 -0.35
CA THR A 135 -19.64 -1.54 -0.39
C THR A 135 -20.35 -1.36 -1.72
N LEU A 136 -20.31 -2.39 -2.55
CA LEU A 136 -20.94 -2.41 -3.86
C LEU A 136 -22.40 -2.85 -3.73
N LYS A 137 -23.29 -2.30 -4.54
CA LYS A 137 -24.68 -2.73 -4.65
C LYS A 137 -24.83 -3.64 -5.87
N LEU A 138 -25.40 -4.82 -5.67
CA LEU A 138 -25.69 -5.79 -6.71
C LEU A 138 -27.22 -5.87 -6.88
N VAL A 139 -27.69 -5.66 -8.11
CA VAL A 139 -29.10 -5.79 -8.48
C VAL A 139 -29.23 -6.99 -9.40
N SER A 140 -29.78 -8.09 -8.88
CA SER A 140 -29.98 -9.36 -9.58
C SER A 140 -31.42 -9.44 -10.09
N THR A 141 -31.59 -9.66 -11.39
CA THR A 141 -32.88 -9.77 -12.09
C THR A 141 -32.86 -10.99 -13.00
N LYS A 142 -33.98 -11.30 -13.68
CA LYS A 142 -34.01 -12.36 -14.69
C LYS A 142 -33.10 -12.13 -15.88
N ASP A 143 -32.72 -10.88 -16.14
CA ASP A 143 -31.87 -10.52 -17.28
C ASP A 143 -30.37 -10.59 -16.95
N GLY A 144 -30.04 -10.73 -15.66
CA GLY A 144 -28.67 -10.80 -15.15
C GLY A 144 -28.47 -9.91 -13.92
N VAL A 145 -27.20 -9.58 -13.65
CA VAL A 145 -26.80 -8.81 -12.47
C VAL A 145 -26.15 -7.50 -12.88
N THR A 146 -26.60 -6.38 -12.30
CA THR A 146 -25.94 -5.08 -12.45
C THR A 146 -25.23 -4.70 -11.14
N VAL A 147 -24.02 -4.14 -11.26
CA VAL A 147 -23.17 -3.79 -10.12
C VAL A 147 -22.93 -2.29 -10.10
N PHE A 148 -23.14 -1.69 -8.92
CA PHE A 148 -22.96 -0.27 -8.68
C PHE A 148 -21.93 -0.03 -7.58
N ASP A 149 -21.11 1.01 -7.75
CA ASP A 149 -20.20 1.49 -6.72
C ASP A 149 -20.94 2.21 -5.59
N SER A 150 -20.20 2.65 -4.57
CA SER A 150 -20.74 3.39 -3.42
C SER A 150 -21.37 4.76 -3.77
N LYS A 151 -21.22 5.24 -5.00
CA LYS A 151 -21.79 6.49 -5.53
C LYS A 151 -22.93 6.24 -6.50
N ASP A 152 -23.49 5.02 -6.51
CA ASP A 152 -24.53 4.55 -7.43
C ASP A 152 -24.13 4.59 -8.92
N LYS A 153 -22.83 4.64 -9.24
CA LYS A 153 -22.36 4.51 -10.63
C LYS A 153 -22.28 3.04 -11.00
N GLN A 154 -22.87 2.66 -12.13
CA GLN A 154 -22.73 1.32 -12.68
C GLN A 154 -21.27 1.04 -13.08
N ILE A 155 -20.72 -0.08 -12.61
CA ILE A 155 -19.33 -0.50 -12.85
C ILE A 155 -19.19 -1.87 -13.49
N GLY A 156 -20.28 -2.64 -13.58
CA GLY A 156 -20.27 -3.97 -14.18
C GLY A 156 -21.67 -4.53 -14.39
N GLU A 157 -21.79 -5.49 -15.29
CA GLU A 157 -23.03 -6.22 -15.54
C GLU A 157 -22.77 -7.65 -16.05
N THR A 158 -23.72 -8.54 -15.82
CA THR A 158 -23.81 -9.86 -16.47
C THR A 158 -25.14 -10.00 -17.20
N LYS A 159 -25.19 -10.92 -18.17
CA LYS A 159 -26.43 -11.30 -18.86
C LYS A 159 -26.79 -12.74 -18.55
N ALA A 160 -28.08 -13.05 -18.48
CA ALA A 160 -28.60 -14.36 -18.09
C ALA A 160 -28.14 -15.54 -18.99
N ASP A 161 -27.75 -15.28 -20.25
CA ASP A 161 -27.48 -16.33 -21.25
C ASP A 161 -25.99 -16.52 -21.61
N THR A 162 -25.06 -16.06 -20.78
CA THR A 162 -23.66 -16.40 -21.00
C THR A 162 -23.38 -17.80 -20.44
N LYS A 163 -23.33 -18.82 -21.31
CA LYS A 163 -22.89 -20.21 -21.00
C LYS A 163 -21.51 -20.30 -20.30
N LYS A 164 -20.82 -19.18 -20.11
CA LYS A 164 -19.57 -19.05 -19.35
C LYS A 164 -19.71 -17.90 -18.37
N PRO A 165 -19.30 -18.07 -17.10
CA PRO A 165 -19.19 -16.96 -16.18
C PRO A 165 -18.21 -15.94 -16.76
N THR A 166 -18.66 -14.69 -16.91
CA THR A 166 -17.83 -13.57 -17.34
C THR A 166 -17.43 -12.75 -16.12
N ILE A 167 -16.22 -12.19 -16.15
CA ILE A 167 -15.78 -11.23 -15.13
C ILE A 167 -16.58 -9.95 -15.38
N ALA A 168 -17.45 -9.59 -14.44
CA ALA A 168 -18.31 -8.42 -14.62
C ALA A 168 -17.62 -7.11 -14.23
N PHE A 169 -16.68 -7.15 -13.27
CA PHE A 169 -15.93 -5.99 -12.80
C PHE A 169 -14.61 -6.40 -12.14
N GLU A 170 -13.71 -5.42 -11.99
CA GLU A 170 -12.44 -5.59 -11.30
C GLU A 170 -12.39 -4.72 -10.03
N LEU A 171 -11.76 -5.25 -8.98
CA LEU A 171 -11.50 -4.54 -7.72
C LEU A 171 -10.02 -4.55 -7.39
N THR A 172 -9.55 -3.53 -6.69
CA THR A 172 -8.14 -3.35 -6.36
C THR A 172 -7.95 -3.14 -4.85
N ASN A 173 -6.84 -3.63 -4.29
CA ASN A 173 -6.34 -3.12 -3.01
C ASN A 173 -5.00 -2.45 -3.23
N GLU A 174 -4.80 -1.35 -2.54
CA GLU A 174 -3.52 -0.66 -2.49
C GLU A 174 -2.66 -1.21 -1.37
N LEU A 175 -1.34 -1.07 -1.51
CA LEU A 175 -0.43 -1.33 -0.42
C LEU A 175 -0.57 -0.26 0.65
N ILE A 176 -0.38 -0.68 1.89
CA ILE A 176 -0.10 0.23 2.99
C ILE A 176 1.20 0.96 2.66
N LYS A 177 1.15 2.29 2.62
CA LYS A 177 2.29 3.16 2.29
C LYS A 177 2.27 4.39 3.19
N ASP A 178 3.45 4.81 3.63
CA ASP A 178 3.62 6.00 4.45
C ASP A 178 4.64 6.98 3.89
N THR A 179 4.53 8.19 4.42
CA THR A 179 5.50 9.27 4.21
C THR A 179 6.17 9.58 5.55
N GLY A 180 7.29 10.27 5.52
CA GLY A 180 7.94 10.61 6.77
C GLY A 180 9.12 11.53 6.64
N GLU A 181 9.61 11.94 7.81
CA GLU A 181 10.65 12.92 7.96
C GLU A 181 11.62 12.52 9.08
N LEU A 182 12.91 12.66 8.79
CA LEU A 182 13.99 12.59 9.77
C LEU A 182 14.53 14.01 9.98
N THR A 183 14.54 14.46 11.23
CA THR A 183 15.23 15.70 11.63
C THR A 183 16.64 15.40 12.11
N LYS A 184 17.64 16.09 11.56
CA LYS A 184 19.03 16.03 11.99
C LYS A 184 19.39 17.22 12.86
N THR A 185 19.95 16.97 14.04
CA THR A 185 20.37 18.00 14.99
C THR A 185 21.75 17.76 15.58
N ASP A 186 22.38 18.83 16.06
CA ASP A 186 23.54 18.76 16.93
C ASP A 186 23.11 18.24 18.31
N VAL A 187 23.82 17.24 18.85
CA VAL A 187 23.47 16.59 20.12
C VAL A 187 23.57 17.52 21.34
N SER A 188 24.44 18.54 21.29
CA SER A 188 24.70 19.43 22.42
C SER A 188 23.88 20.71 22.37
N THR A 189 23.63 21.24 21.17
CA THR A 189 22.98 22.54 20.96
C THR A 189 21.56 22.44 20.40
N GLY A 190 21.15 21.28 19.89
CA GLY A 190 19.87 21.10 19.19
C GLY A 190 19.80 21.82 17.83
N LYS A 191 20.90 22.43 17.37
CA LYS A 191 20.98 23.14 16.10
C LYS A 191 20.67 22.20 14.93
N ARG A 192 19.84 22.63 13.98
CA ARG A 192 19.54 21.89 12.73
C ARG A 192 20.79 21.71 11.86
N LEU A 193 20.96 20.51 11.32
CA LEU A 193 22.10 20.14 10.49
C LEU A 193 21.67 19.91 9.03
N PRO A 194 21.86 20.90 8.13
CA PRO A 194 21.58 20.74 6.71
C PRO A 194 22.71 20.01 5.98
N ASN A 195 22.43 19.54 4.75
CA ASN A 195 23.37 18.85 3.86
C ASN A 195 23.98 17.54 4.40
N THR A 196 23.36 16.89 5.40
CA THR A 196 23.72 15.55 5.87
C THR A 196 23.15 14.49 4.93
N SER A 197 23.94 13.51 4.49
CA SER A 197 23.45 12.45 3.60
C SER A 197 22.86 11.29 4.39
N ILE A 198 21.58 10.99 4.12
CA ILE A 198 20.78 9.99 4.81
C ILE A 198 20.25 8.97 3.80
N ARG A 199 20.28 7.69 4.18
CA ARG A 199 19.64 6.61 3.45
C ARG A 199 18.70 5.80 4.33
N ILE A 200 17.69 5.21 3.71
CA ILE A 200 16.79 4.25 4.33
C ILE A 200 17.21 2.87 3.84
N LEU A 201 17.44 1.96 4.79
CA LEU A 201 17.70 0.54 4.54
C LEU A 201 16.45 -0.28 4.83
N ASP A 202 16.19 -1.30 4.01
CA ASP A 202 15.22 -2.35 4.33
C ASP A 202 15.77 -3.36 5.36
N GLU A 203 14.96 -4.35 5.75
CA GLU A 203 15.33 -5.40 6.71
C GLU A 203 16.55 -6.24 6.28
N ASN A 204 16.87 -6.25 4.98
CA ASN A 204 18.02 -6.97 4.42
C ASN A 204 19.26 -6.07 4.29
N GLY A 205 19.19 -4.82 4.78
CA GLY A 205 20.26 -3.83 4.69
C GLY A 205 20.41 -3.19 3.30
N LYS A 206 19.46 -3.39 2.39
CA LYS A 206 19.51 -2.79 1.05
C LYS A 206 18.98 -1.36 1.10
N THR A 207 19.67 -0.44 0.43
CA THR A 207 19.21 0.95 0.30
C THR A 207 17.96 1.04 -0.57
N VAL A 208 16.89 1.60 -0.02
CA VAL A 208 15.60 1.80 -0.71
C VAL A 208 15.34 3.26 -1.05
N VAL A 209 15.83 4.19 -0.23
CA VAL A 209 15.74 5.64 -0.48
C VAL A 209 17.02 6.29 0.01
N SER A 210 17.47 7.35 -0.65
CA SER A 210 18.61 8.15 -0.20
C SER A 210 18.46 9.61 -0.61
N GLY A 211 19.04 10.51 0.17
CA GLY A 211 19.04 11.94 -0.12
C GLY A 211 19.86 12.71 0.91
N ARG A 212 19.73 14.03 0.90
CA ARG A 212 20.36 14.91 1.90
C ARG A 212 19.29 15.69 2.67
N THR A 213 19.58 16.01 3.92
CA THR A 213 18.75 16.92 4.72
C THR A 213 18.73 18.32 4.09
N ASP A 214 17.56 18.94 4.06
CA ASP A 214 17.34 20.29 3.55
C ASP A 214 17.97 21.39 4.44
N LYS A 215 17.72 22.66 4.12
CA LYS A 215 18.18 23.83 4.91
C LYS A 215 17.70 23.85 6.36
N ASN A 216 16.61 23.13 6.67
CA ASN A 216 16.03 23.02 8.01
C ASN A 216 16.52 21.75 8.74
N GLY A 217 17.48 21.02 8.16
CA GLY A 217 17.98 19.76 8.66
C GLY A 217 16.97 18.61 8.56
N VAL A 218 16.04 18.66 7.59
CA VAL A 218 14.99 17.66 7.42
C VAL A 218 15.26 16.82 6.18
N PHE A 219 15.24 15.50 6.33
CA PHE A 219 15.21 14.53 5.24
C PHE A 219 13.81 13.93 5.15
N SER A 220 13.14 14.08 4.01
CA SER A 220 11.77 13.55 3.80
C SER A 220 11.76 12.41 2.79
N PHE A 221 10.84 11.47 2.97
CA PHE A 221 10.57 10.37 2.03
C PHE A 221 9.06 10.18 1.89
N GLY A 222 8.64 9.49 0.82
CA GLY A 222 7.23 9.26 0.57
C GLY A 222 6.93 7.93 -0.10
N ASN A 223 5.68 7.50 0.08
CA ASN A 223 5.13 6.26 -0.46
C ASN A 223 5.99 5.03 -0.14
N LEU A 224 6.64 4.95 1.01
CA LEU A 224 7.40 3.76 1.38
C LEU A 224 6.39 2.66 1.80
N PRO A 225 6.45 1.44 1.24
CA PRO A 225 5.45 0.41 1.53
C PRO A 225 5.62 -0.12 2.96
N ALA A 226 4.60 -0.82 3.47
CA ALA A 226 4.69 -1.49 4.77
C ALA A 226 5.89 -2.43 4.85
N GLY A 227 6.60 -2.35 5.98
CA GLY A 227 7.86 -3.05 6.19
C GLY A 227 8.67 -2.47 7.33
N LYS A 228 9.79 -3.12 7.64
CA LYS A 228 10.77 -2.71 8.63
C LYS A 228 11.95 -2.05 7.96
N TYR A 229 12.37 -0.91 8.51
CA TYR A 229 13.38 -0.05 7.92
C TYR A 229 14.30 0.54 8.97
N SER A 230 15.41 1.12 8.52
CA SER A 230 16.25 1.96 9.36
C SER A 230 16.79 3.16 8.60
N PHE A 231 16.88 4.31 9.27
CA PHE A 231 17.67 5.43 8.79
C PHE A 231 19.14 5.19 9.11
N GLN A 232 20.00 5.50 8.15
CA GLN A 232 21.44 5.51 8.31
C GLN A 232 22.02 6.79 7.74
N GLU A 233 22.90 7.43 8.49
CA GLU A 233 23.77 8.47 7.98
C GLU A 233 24.96 7.85 7.25
N TYR A 234 25.28 8.35 6.05
CA TYR A 234 26.40 7.82 5.26
C TYR A 234 27.40 8.89 4.81
N ASP A 235 27.13 10.16 5.07
CA ASP A 235 28.06 11.27 4.89
C ASP A 235 27.64 12.45 5.79
N ALA A 236 28.51 12.78 6.74
CA ALA A 236 28.26 13.77 7.79
C ALA A 236 28.45 15.22 7.29
N PRO A 237 27.77 16.20 7.89
CA PRO A 237 27.98 17.59 7.55
C PRO A 237 29.36 18.07 8.05
N LYS A 238 29.90 19.12 7.42
CA LYS A 238 31.22 19.66 7.77
C LYS A 238 31.29 20.06 9.25
N GLY A 239 32.32 19.56 9.95
CA GLY A 239 32.57 19.85 11.36
C GLY A 239 31.84 18.93 12.33
N TYR A 240 31.27 17.83 11.84
CA TYR A 240 30.58 16.81 12.63
C TYR A 240 31.16 15.41 12.37
N GLU A 241 31.10 14.56 13.38
CA GLU A 241 31.44 13.15 13.29
C GLU A 241 30.24 12.39 12.72
N ILE A 242 30.50 11.43 11.81
CA ILE A 242 29.45 10.56 11.26
C ILE A 242 28.87 9.66 12.35
N SER A 243 27.54 9.60 12.44
CA SER A 243 26.85 8.66 13.31
C SER A 243 26.75 7.27 12.67
N GLU A 244 27.35 6.25 13.31
CA GLU A 244 27.16 4.85 12.90
C GLU A 244 25.81 4.25 13.37
N ALA A 245 25.03 4.99 14.16
CA ALA A 245 23.76 4.51 14.69
C ALA A 245 22.71 4.33 13.59
N LEU A 246 22.02 3.18 13.62
CA LEU A 246 20.80 2.94 12.86
C LEU A 246 19.59 3.34 13.69
N VAL A 247 18.69 4.14 13.10
CA VAL A 247 17.42 4.51 13.73
C VAL A 247 16.30 3.66 13.11
N PRO A 248 15.81 2.61 13.78
CA PRO A 248 14.80 1.73 13.22
C PRO A 248 13.42 2.37 13.21
N PHE A 249 12.60 2.02 12.23
CA PHE A 249 11.18 2.33 12.18
C PHE A 249 10.41 1.26 11.40
N GLU A 250 9.11 1.20 11.59
CA GLU A 250 8.23 0.22 10.93
C GLU A 250 6.99 0.92 10.41
N ILE A 251 6.57 0.56 9.19
CA ILE A 251 5.33 1.03 8.56
C ILE A 251 4.34 -0.13 8.66
N THR A 252 3.27 0.06 9.45
CA THR A 252 2.24 -0.96 9.70
C THR A 252 0.82 -0.50 9.36
N LYS A 253 0.61 0.81 9.23
CA LYS A 253 -0.69 1.43 8.98
C LYS A 253 -0.56 2.41 7.82
N ASN A 254 -1.68 2.68 7.16
CA ASN A 254 -1.67 3.49 5.95
C ASN A 254 -1.93 4.97 6.27
N GLY A 255 -1.08 5.83 5.73
CA GLY A 255 -1.21 7.28 5.86
C GLY A 255 -0.72 7.84 7.20
N GLU A 256 0.05 7.08 7.98
CA GLU A 256 0.76 7.64 9.13
C GLU A 256 2.02 8.41 8.66
N ILE A 257 2.43 9.40 9.45
CA ILE A 257 3.64 10.18 9.18
C ILE A 257 4.73 9.71 10.13
N VAL A 258 5.74 9.04 9.59
CA VAL A 258 6.92 8.66 10.36
C VAL A 258 7.71 9.92 10.71
N LYS A 259 7.99 10.12 12.00
CA LYS A 259 8.84 11.22 12.49
C LYS A 259 9.97 10.66 13.31
N ALA A 260 11.20 11.01 12.95
CA ALA A 260 12.39 10.58 13.64
C ALA A 260 13.37 11.74 13.87
N VAL A 261 14.26 11.58 14.84
CA VAL A 261 15.36 12.50 15.11
C VAL A 261 16.67 11.71 15.17
N MET A 262 17.71 12.25 14.56
CA MET A 262 19.07 11.70 14.62
C MET A 262 20.04 12.84 14.93
N THR A 263 21.07 12.55 15.73
CA THR A 263 21.96 13.59 16.27
C THR A 263 23.42 13.35 15.94
N ASP A 264 24.20 14.40 15.66
CA ASP A 264 25.67 14.31 15.55
C ASP A 264 26.38 15.07 16.66
N LYS A 265 27.62 14.64 16.91
CA LYS A 265 28.60 15.34 17.72
C LYS A 265 29.48 16.20 16.82
N GLN A 266 29.77 17.42 17.24
CA GLN A 266 30.78 18.24 16.58
C GLN A 266 32.14 17.57 16.69
N THR A 267 32.92 17.58 15.61
CA THR A 267 34.32 17.22 15.66
C THR A 267 35.04 18.14 16.65
N PRO A 268 35.80 17.59 17.62
CA PRO A 268 36.60 18.41 18.53
C PRO A 268 37.49 19.35 17.72
N LYS A 269 37.42 20.66 17.98
CA LYS A 269 38.42 21.58 17.43
C LYS A 269 39.77 21.16 18.02
N PRO A 270 40.82 20.97 17.21
CA PRO A 270 42.16 20.79 17.75
C PRO A 270 42.43 21.95 18.71
N GLY A 271 42.79 21.62 19.96
CA GLY A 271 43.29 22.63 20.87
C GLY A 271 44.45 23.33 20.16
N LEU A 272 44.38 24.66 20.03
CA LEU A 272 45.57 25.43 19.70
C LEU A 272 46.65 24.99 20.71
N PRO A 273 47.87 24.63 20.28
CA PRO A 273 48.94 24.44 21.24
C PRO A 273 49.04 25.73 22.05
N GLN A 274 48.94 25.61 23.37
CA GLN A 274 49.07 26.73 24.27
C GLN A 274 50.55 27.14 24.30
N THR A 275 51.05 27.78 23.24
CA THR A 275 52.38 28.40 23.20
C THR A 275 52.29 29.75 23.88
N GLY A 276 52.41 29.73 25.21
CA GLY A 276 52.39 30.95 26.01
C GLY A 276 51.89 30.73 27.43
N ASN A 277 52.39 29.70 28.13
CA ASN A 277 52.28 29.71 29.58
C ASN A 277 53.46 30.52 30.13
N ALA A 278 53.17 31.71 30.69
CA ALA A 278 54.15 32.63 31.25
C ALA A 278 54.75 32.16 32.60
N THR A 279 54.96 30.85 32.76
CA THR A 279 55.50 30.24 33.99
C THR A 279 56.60 29.21 33.77
N SER A 280 57.08 29.01 32.53
CA SER A 280 58.29 28.21 32.29
C SER A 280 59.51 29.12 32.13
N GLY A 281 60.20 29.39 33.24
CA GLY A 281 61.41 30.23 33.32
C GLY A 281 62.58 29.81 32.42
N TRP A 282 62.47 28.70 31.67
CA TRP A 282 63.53 28.19 30.80
C TRP A 282 63.44 28.76 29.37
N LEU A 283 62.29 29.27 28.94
CA LEU A 283 62.14 29.90 27.62
C LEU A 283 62.76 31.31 27.55
N ILE A 284 62.88 32.00 28.69
CA ILE A 284 63.57 33.30 28.77
C ILE A 284 65.09 33.13 28.53
N VAL A 285 65.66 31.98 28.90
CA VAL A 285 67.11 31.71 28.72
C VAL A 285 67.47 31.50 27.25
N ILE A 286 66.62 30.85 26.44
CA ILE A 286 66.89 30.63 25.02
C ILE A 286 66.78 31.96 24.23
N GLY A 287 65.86 32.84 24.61
CA GLY A 287 65.73 34.17 24.02
C GLY A 287 66.93 35.09 24.26
N MET A 288 67.57 35.01 25.44
CA MET A 288 68.77 35.82 25.74
C MET A 288 70.06 35.27 25.11
N VAL A 289 70.17 33.96 24.87
CA VAL A 289 71.36 33.36 24.22
C VAL A 289 71.42 33.69 22.72
N LEU A 290 70.27 33.83 22.04
CA LEU A 290 70.23 34.21 20.62
C LEU A 290 70.53 35.70 20.37
N LEU A 291 70.30 36.59 21.35
CA LEU A 291 70.62 38.02 21.24
C LEU A 291 72.11 38.33 21.50
N LEU A 292 72.81 37.54 22.33
CA LEU A 292 74.25 37.70 22.57
C LEU A 292 75.14 37.09 21.46
N GLY A 293 74.62 36.12 20.69
CA GLY A 293 75.33 35.53 19.56
C GLY A 293 75.48 36.43 18.32
N VAL A 294 74.70 37.52 18.22
CA VAL A 294 74.71 38.43 17.06
C VAL A 294 75.70 39.60 17.24
N LEU A 295 76.12 39.93 18.47
CA LEU A 295 77.07 41.03 18.73
C LEU A 295 78.56 40.61 18.68
N ALA A 296 78.89 39.31 18.71
CA ALA A 296 80.28 38.85 18.58
C ALA A 296 80.74 38.67 17.11
N ALA A 297 79.82 38.72 16.13
CA ALA A 297 80.12 38.52 14.71
C ALA A 297 80.40 39.83 13.94
N THR A 298 80.30 41.01 14.56
CA THR A 298 80.52 42.31 13.88
C THR A 298 81.87 42.97 14.16
N VAL A 299 82.80 42.33 14.89
CA VAL A 299 84.12 42.93 15.22
C VAL A 299 85.33 42.29 14.51
N VAL A 300 85.19 41.18 13.76
CA VAL A 300 86.38 40.48 13.16
C VAL A 300 86.52 40.65 11.63
N ILE A 301 85.64 41.36 10.94
CA ILE A 301 85.80 41.62 9.48
C ILE A 301 86.03 43.11 9.21
N SER A 302 87.13 43.66 9.73
CA SER A 302 87.71 44.91 9.20
C SER A 302 89.23 44.91 9.38
N GLY A 303 89.90 44.04 8.61
CA GLY A 303 91.35 44.01 8.58
C GLY A 303 91.86 43.24 7.38
N ALA A 304 92.48 43.97 6.45
CA ALA A 304 93.30 43.50 5.34
C ALA A 304 92.61 43.23 3.99
N LYS A 305 92.46 44.30 3.20
CA LYS A 305 92.87 44.30 1.78
C LYS A 305 93.39 45.69 1.39
N LYS A 306 94.70 45.79 1.16
CA LYS A 306 95.29 46.78 0.25
C LYS A 306 96.48 46.13 -0.47
N LYS A 307 96.28 45.90 -1.76
CA LYS A 307 97.23 45.76 -2.87
C LYS A 307 96.89 46.95 -3.79
N ASP A 308 97.77 47.70 -4.46
CA ASP A 308 99.07 47.41 -5.08
C ASP A 308 99.90 48.72 -5.20
N GLY A 309 101.17 48.60 -5.60
CA GLY A 309 101.93 49.73 -6.15
C GLY A 309 103.43 49.45 -6.34
N LYS A 310 103.80 48.94 -7.51
CA LYS A 310 104.89 49.51 -8.31
C LYS A 310 104.22 50.28 -9.43
#